data_AF-A0A091DH78-F1
#
_entry.id   AF-A0A091DH78-F1
#
_cell.length_a   1.000
_cell.length_b   1.000
_cell.length_c   1.000
_cell.angle_alpha   90.00
_cell.angle_beta   90.00
_cell.angle_gamma   90.00
#
_symmetry.space_group_name_H-M   'P 1'
#
loop_
_entity.id
_entity.type
_entity.pdbx_description
1 polymer ?
#
loop_
_entity_poly.entity_id
_entity_poly.type
_entity_poly.pdbx_seq_one_letter_code
_entity_poly.pdbx_strand_id
1 'polypeptide(L)'
;MKTFIFLAFLGAAVALPIDDDDDKIIGGYTCPKNALPYQVSLNDGSHFCGGSLITDQWVVSAAHCYQRQFQVHLGDHNIDVIEGGEQFINVDKAIVHPEFTSVYNHDIMLIKLKTPATINSQVSTVCLPKSCPTAGTQCLVSGWGNIVSFGGIHPAVLKCLDAPVPSDTACHNAYPGRISSNAFCLGFLEGGKDSCDGDCGGPVVCNGELQGVVSWGTGCALNGKPGVYTKATTLNLEHIGKFYGPHVSQQGHIFEAGCEVAFPIDDDDKIIGGYTHQKNSLPYQVSQNTGGFLITDHQIQVRLGEHNIHATEGNEQFIDAAKIIPHPKYNRNTFDNDIMLIKLKSPATINARVGTIVLPTSCPSTGAQCLVSGWGNTLSVGVKLPSLLQCMDAPVLSDTECHKAYPGEITSNMFCVGFVVGGGWKRLFPGGPVVCNGQLHGVVSWGYGCALKGKPGVYAKVCNYLDWIQETMSAN
;
A
#
# COMPACT_ATOMS: atom_id res chain seq x y z
N MET A 1 -15.46 -60.10 62.03
CA MET A 1 -15.40 -59.91 60.57
C MET A 1 -16.54 -59.00 60.12
N LYS A 2 -16.25 -57.72 59.86
CA LYS A 2 -17.08 -56.86 59.00
C LYS A 2 -16.11 -55.92 58.27
N THR A 3 -15.79 -56.27 57.03
CA THR A 3 -14.81 -55.59 56.18
C THR A 3 -15.48 -54.35 55.59
N PHE A 4 -14.98 -53.16 55.90
CA PHE A 4 -15.38 -51.92 55.22
C PHE A 4 -14.53 -51.76 53.95
N ILE A 5 -15.18 -51.79 52.79
CA ILE A 5 -14.57 -51.46 51.51
C ILE A 5 -14.75 -49.95 51.30
N PHE A 6 -13.68 -49.18 51.45
CA PHE A 6 -13.60 -47.81 50.97
C PHE A 6 -13.25 -47.84 49.48
N LEU A 7 -14.22 -47.52 48.61
CA LEU A 7 -13.96 -47.19 47.21
C LEU A 7 -13.43 -45.75 47.15
N ALA A 8 -12.12 -45.61 47.00
CA ALA A 8 -11.50 -44.36 46.61
C ALA A 8 -11.73 -44.15 45.10
N PHE A 9 -12.69 -43.30 44.74
CA PHE A 9 -12.76 -42.76 43.39
C PHE A 9 -11.63 -41.73 43.22
N LEU A 10 -10.50 -42.16 42.66
CA LEU A 10 -9.56 -41.23 42.03
C LEU A 10 -10.20 -40.73 40.74
N GLY A 11 -10.93 -39.61 40.83
CA GLY A 11 -11.27 -38.81 39.67
C GLY A 11 -10.00 -38.14 39.18
N ALA A 12 -9.31 -38.77 38.22
CA ALA A 12 -8.33 -38.06 37.42
C ALA A 12 -9.11 -37.06 36.56
N ALA A 13 -9.19 -35.81 37.01
CA ALA A 13 -9.51 -34.69 36.14
C ALA A 13 -8.34 -34.55 35.17
N VAL A 14 -8.40 -35.29 34.06
CA VAL A 14 -7.62 -34.97 32.88
C VAL A 14 -8.25 -33.70 32.34
N ALA A 15 -7.69 -32.56 32.73
CA ALA A 15 -7.86 -31.34 31.96
C ALA A 15 -7.21 -31.60 30.60
N LEU A 16 -8.00 -32.10 29.66
CA LEU A 16 -7.64 -31.99 28.26
C LEU A 16 -7.63 -30.49 27.96
N PRO A 17 -6.52 -29.92 27.46
CA PRO A 17 -6.59 -28.59 26.91
C PRO A 17 -7.63 -28.64 25.78
N ILE A 18 -8.73 -27.93 25.96
CA ILE A 18 -9.62 -27.60 24.86
C ILE A 18 -8.84 -26.55 24.07
N ASP A 19 -8.09 -27.00 23.07
CA ASP A 19 -7.61 -26.10 22.02
C ASP A 19 -8.86 -25.65 21.24
N ASP A 20 -9.33 -24.44 21.55
CA ASP A 20 -10.41 -23.72 20.85
C ASP A 20 -9.94 -23.24 19.46
N ASP A 21 -9.42 -24.14 18.63
CA ASP A 21 -8.70 -23.74 17.44
C ASP A 21 -8.98 -24.65 16.25
N ASP A 22 -10.23 -24.69 15.75
CA ASP A 22 -10.53 -25.25 14.44
C ASP A 22 -11.82 -24.67 13.85
N ASP A 23 -11.70 -23.47 13.27
CA ASP A 23 -12.50 -23.05 12.11
C ASP A 23 -11.57 -22.21 11.20
N LYS A 24 -11.00 -22.75 10.12
CA LYS A 24 -9.81 -22.18 9.41
C LYS A 24 -9.92 -22.32 7.89
N ILE A 25 -9.56 -21.33 7.03
CA ILE A 25 -9.18 -21.64 5.62
C ILE A 25 -8.32 -22.91 5.68
N ILE A 26 -8.56 -23.94 4.87
CA ILE A 26 -8.13 -25.31 5.23
C ILE A 26 -6.65 -25.30 5.68
N GLY A 27 -6.41 -25.60 6.96
CA GLY A 27 -5.08 -25.59 7.60
C GLY A 27 -4.36 -24.23 7.74
N GLY A 28 -5.11 -23.13 7.71
CA GLY A 28 -4.73 -21.73 7.97
C GLY A 28 -5.04 -21.28 9.40
N TYR A 29 -5.20 -19.98 9.61
CA TYR A 29 -5.40 -19.35 10.92
C TYR A 29 -6.34 -18.15 10.87
N THR A 30 -6.85 -17.71 12.01
CA THR A 30 -7.64 -16.47 12.10
C THR A 30 -6.76 -15.26 11.83
N CYS A 31 -7.10 -14.44 10.83
CA CYS A 31 -6.37 -13.21 10.59
C CYS A 31 -6.48 -12.29 11.82
N PRO A 32 -5.43 -11.56 12.21
CA PRO A 32 -5.60 -10.53 13.23
C PRO A 32 -6.63 -9.49 12.78
N LYS A 33 -7.48 -9.05 13.70
CA LYS A 33 -8.55 -8.08 13.41
C LYS A 33 -7.97 -6.82 12.74
N ASN A 34 -8.61 -6.39 11.65
CA ASN A 34 -8.21 -5.24 10.83
C ASN A 34 -6.82 -5.33 10.16
N ALA A 35 -6.14 -6.48 10.19
CA ALA A 35 -4.79 -6.60 9.62
C ALA A 35 -4.77 -6.53 8.08
N LEU A 36 -5.89 -6.84 7.42
CA LEU A 36 -6.02 -6.88 5.97
C LEU A 36 -7.06 -5.85 5.49
N PRO A 37 -6.76 -4.55 5.59
CA PRO A 37 -7.74 -3.48 5.34
C PRO A 37 -8.17 -3.36 3.86
N TYR A 38 -7.52 -4.08 2.96
CA TYR A 38 -7.87 -4.19 1.54
C TYR A 38 -8.82 -5.34 1.23
N GLN A 39 -9.09 -6.22 2.20
CA GLN A 39 -10.02 -7.31 2.03
C GLN A 39 -11.43 -6.76 1.83
N VAL A 40 -12.11 -7.32 0.83
CA VAL A 40 -13.49 -6.99 0.50
C VAL A 40 -14.35 -8.24 0.57
N SER A 41 -15.58 -8.07 1.02
CA SER A 41 -16.66 -9.04 0.89
C SER A 41 -17.66 -8.54 -0.16
N LEU A 42 -17.97 -9.39 -1.15
CA LEU A 42 -19.07 -9.17 -2.08
C LEU A 42 -20.31 -9.85 -1.51
N ASN A 43 -21.39 -9.07 -1.39
CA ASN A 43 -22.55 -9.47 -0.61
C ASN A 43 -23.86 -9.16 -1.36
N ASP A 44 -24.75 -10.15 -1.50
CA ASP A 44 -26.08 -10.03 -2.14
C ASP A 44 -27.23 -10.29 -1.16
N GLY A 45 -26.96 -10.20 0.14
CA GLY A 45 -27.78 -10.71 1.24
C GLY A 45 -26.99 -11.69 2.11
N SER A 46 -25.95 -12.29 1.55
CA SER A 46 -24.90 -13.03 2.26
C SER A 46 -23.57 -12.87 1.53
N HIS A 47 -22.45 -13.11 2.22
CA HIS A 47 -21.15 -13.20 1.56
C HIS A 47 -21.14 -14.32 0.52
N PHE A 48 -20.70 -14.03 -0.71
CA PHE A 48 -20.58 -15.04 -1.76
C PHE A 48 -19.21 -15.08 -2.44
N CYS A 49 -18.45 -13.98 -2.42
CA CYS A 49 -17.10 -13.90 -2.96
C CYS A 49 -16.28 -12.83 -2.23
N GLY A 50 -14.96 -12.95 -2.31
CA GLY A 50 -14.01 -11.93 -1.90
C GLY A 50 -13.72 -10.88 -2.98
N GLY A 51 -12.93 -9.89 -2.58
CA GLY A 51 -12.36 -8.88 -3.47
C GLY A 51 -11.15 -8.20 -2.83
N SER A 52 -10.52 -7.32 -3.59
CA SER A 52 -9.37 -6.52 -3.17
C SER A 52 -9.58 -5.06 -3.53
N LEU A 53 -9.56 -4.16 -2.55
CA LEU A 53 -9.62 -2.71 -2.81
C LEU A 53 -8.28 -2.25 -3.40
N ILE A 54 -8.27 -1.71 -4.63
CA ILE A 54 -7.04 -1.25 -5.30
C ILE A 54 -6.95 0.28 -5.41
N THR A 55 -8.09 0.97 -5.35
CA THR A 55 -8.17 2.42 -5.11
C THR A 55 -9.36 2.69 -4.19
N ASP A 56 -9.56 3.91 -3.72
CA ASP A 56 -10.77 4.32 -2.99
C ASP A 56 -12.08 4.04 -3.74
N GLN A 57 -12.08 3.83 -5.05
CA GLN A 57 -13.29 3.63 -5.86
C GLN A 57 -13.27 2.37 -6.72
N TRP A 58 -12.22 1.55 -6.64
CA TRP A 58 -12.06 0.37 -7.48
C TRP A 58 -11.66 -0.86 -6.69
N VAL A 59 -12.39 -1.94 -6.93
CA VAL A 59 -12.14 -3.28 -6.37
C VAL A 59 -11.83 -4.25 -7.50
N VAL A 60 -10.86 -5.13 -7.29
CA VAL A 60 -10.57 -6.30 -8.15
C VAL A 60 -11.22 -7.53 -7.52
N SER A 61 -11.84 -8.37 -8.34
CA SER A 61 -12.37 -9.68 -7.95
C SER A 61 -12.31 -10.65 -9.14
N ALA A 62 -12.84 -11.87 -9.00
CA ALA A 62 -12.91 -12.85 -10.07
C ALA A 62 -14.10 -12.57 -11.00
N ALA A 63 -13.98 -12.91 -12.29
CA ALA A 63 -15.05 -12.71 -13.26
C ALA A 63 -16.24 -13.63 -13.00
N HIS A 64 -15.98 -14.87 -12.57
CA HIS A 64 -17.03 -15.84 -12.27
C HIS A 64 -17.88 -15.44 -11.04
N CYS A 65 -17.40 -14.51 -10.20
CA CYS A 65 -18.17 -13.91 -9.11
C CYS A 65 -19.18 -12.85 -9.58
N TYR A 66 -19.26 -12.55 -10.88
CA TYR A 66 -20.19 -11.54 -11.38
C TYR A 66 -21.64 -11.90 -11.07
N GLN A 67 -22.32 -10.98 -10.40
CA GLN A 67 -23.77 -10.97 -10.21
C GLN A 67 -24.37 -9.65 -10.70
N ARG A 68 -25.70 -9.63 -10.91
CA ARG A 68 -26.40 -8.42 -11.38
C ARG A 68 -26.51 -7.33 -10.32
N GLN A 69 -26.69 -7.71 -9.07
CA GLN A 69 -26.91 -6.79 -7.95
C GLN A 69 -26.22 -7.35 -6.71
N PHE A 70 -25.26 -6.60 -6.20
CA PHE A 70 -24.54 -6.91 -4.97
C PHE A 70 -23.95 -5.61 -4.39
N GLN A 71 -23.57 -5.67 -3.13
CA GLN A 71 -22.91 -4.63 -2.38
C GLN A 71 -21.46 -5.03 -2.09
N VAL A 72 -20.60 -4.03 -2.00
CA VAL A 72 -19.21 -4.16 -1.57
C VAL A 72 -19.15 -3.79 -0.10
N HIS A 73 -18.73 -4.74 0.74
CA HIS A 73 -18.46 -4.49 2.15
C HIS A 73 -16.94 -4.38 2.35
N LEU A 74 -16.50 -3.31 3.00
CA LEU A 74 -15.10 -3.07 3.36
C LEU A 74 -14.96 -2.93 4.87
N GLY A 75 -13.82 -3.33 5.41
CA GLY A 75 -13.52 -3.17 6.85
C GLY A 75 -14.13 -4.25 7.75
N ASP A 76 -14.78 -5.26 7.18
CA ASP A 76 -15.28 -6.43 7.91
C ASP A 76 -14.11 -7.27 8.45
N HIS A 77 -14.19 -7.69 9.71
CA HIS A 77 -13.42 -8.82 10.23
C HIS A 77 -14.34 -10.01 10.54
N ASN A 78 -15.49 -9.76 11.17
CA ASN A 78 -16.58 -10.73 11.32
C ASN A 78 -17.79 -10.31 10.47
N ILE A 79 -18.12 -11.09 9.44
CA ILE A 79 -19.18 -10.75 8.47
C ILE A 79 -20.62 -10.98 8.99
N ASP A 80 -20.79 -11.60 10.15
CA ASP A 80 -22.10 -11.84 10.77
C ASP A 80 -22.53 -10.73 11.74
N VAL A 81 -21.63 -9.81 12.09
CA VAL A 81 -21.89 -8.73 13.06
C VAL A 81 -21.31 -7.40 12.59
N ILE A 82 -21.92 -6.28 13.01
CA ILE A 82 -21.39 -4.94 12.75
C ILE A 82 -20.42 -4.57 13.87
N GLU A 83 -19.16 -4.31 13.54
CA GLU A 83 -18.07 -4.00 14.48
C GLU A 83 -17.74 -2.50 14.54
N GLY A 84 -18.36 -1.68 13.68
CA GLY A 84 -18.35 -0.21 13.71
C GLY A 84 -17.39 0.46 12.73
N GLY A 85 -16.59 -0.32 12.00
CA GLY A 85 -15.61 0.18 11.00
C GLY A 85 -16.00 -0.06 9.54
N GLU A 86 -17.14 -0.71 9.33
CA GLU A 86 -17.55 -1.24 8.04
C GLU A 86 -18.06 -0.13 7.12
N GLN A 87 -17.81 -0.31 5.82
CA GLN A 87 -18.35 0.53 4.78
C GLN A 87 -19.11 -0.34 3.78
N PHE A 88 -20.41 -0.08 3.66
CA PHE A 88 -21.30 -0.81 2.77
C PHE A 88 -21.61 0.05 1.55
N ILE A 89 -20.97 -0.25 0.42
CA ILE A 89 -20.99 0.59 -0.77
C ILE A 89 -21.61 -0.15 -1.95
N ASN A 90 -22.64 0.45 -2.55
CA ASN A 90 -23.27 -0.11 -3.74
C ASN A 90 -22.32 -0.08 -4.94
N VAL A 91 -22.47 -1.05 -5.84
CA VAL A 91 -21.73 -1.10 -7.10
C VAL A 91 -22.31 -0.12 -8.11
N ASP A 92 -21.46 0.71 -8.73
CA ASP A 92 -21.79 1.54 -9.90
C ASP A 92 -21.73 0.69 -11.18
N LYS A 93 -20.63 -0.06 -11.31
CA LYS A 93 -20.37 -0.88 -12.49
C LYS A 93 -19.46 -2.05 -12.14
N ALA A 94 -19.82 -3.24 -12.58
CA ALA A 94 -18.96 -4.42 -12.56
C ALA A 94 -18.56 -4.77 -14.00
N ILE A 95 -17.26 -4.91 -14.25
CA ILE A 95 -16.64 -5.00 -15.57
C ILE A 95 -15.85 -6.30 -15.64
N VAL A 96 -16.47 -7.34 -16.19
CA VAL A 96 -15.82 -8.62 -16.47
C VAL A 96 -14.80 -8.45 -17.59
N HIS A 97 -13.64 -9.11 -17.46
CA HIS A 97 -12.63 -9.10 -18.51
C HIS A 97 -13.21 -9.62 -19.84
N PRO A 98 -13.02 -8.93 -20.98
CA PRO A 98 -13.67 -9.28 -22.25
C PRO A 98 -13.24 -10.65 -22.81
N GLU A 99 -12.03 -11.10 -22.44
CA GLU A 99 -11.49 -12.40 -22.82
C GLU A 99 -11.70 -13.48 -21.75
N PHE A 100 -12.60 -13.26 -20.79
CA PHE A 100 -13.00 -14.27 -19.82
C PHE A 100 -13.69 -15.44 -20.53
N THR A 101 -13.29 -16.68 -20.20
CA THR A 101 -13.85 -17.89 -20.82
C THR A 101 -14.34 -18.88 -19.77
N SER A 102 -15.17 -19.84 -20.19
CA SER A 102 -15.71 -20.90 -19.33
C SER A 102 -14.67 -21.87 -18.76
N VAL A 103 -13.40 -21.78 -19.19
CA VAL A 103 -12.27 -22.52 -18.61
C VAL A 103 -11.46 -21.67 -17.64
N TYR A 104 -12.05 -20.57 -17.14
CA TYR A 104 -11.45 -19.65 -16.18
C TYR A 104 -10.18 -18.94 -16.67
N ASN A 105 -10.00 -18.81 -17.99
CA ASN A 105 -8.96 -17.92 -18.52
C ASN A 105 -9.43 -16.47 -18.38
N HIS A 106 -8.52 -15.56 -17.98
CA HIS A 106 -8.85 -14.18 -17.63
C HIS A 106 -10.00 -14.04 -16.63
N ASP A 107 -10.02 -14.90 -15.63
CA ASP A 107 -11.04 -14.87 -14.58
C ASP A 107 -10.79 -13.73 -13.61
N ILE A 108 -11.07 -12.51 -14.07
CA ILE A 108 -10.85 -11.26 -13.36
C ILE A 108 -11.90 -10.20 -13.75
N MET A 109 -12.28 -9.38 -12.79
CA MET A 109 -13.29 -8.34 -12.93
C MET A 109 -12.89 -7.11 -12.13
N LEU A 110 -13.22 -5.94 -12.67
CA LEU A 110 -13.14 -4.66 -11.97
C LEU A 110 -14.52 -4.19 -11.53
N ILE A 111 -14.62 -3.75 -10.29
CA ILE A 111 -15.85 -3.27 -9.69
C ILE A 111 -15.62 -1.81 -9.31
N LYS A 112 -16.39 -0.91 -9.91
CA LYS A 112 -16.41 0.50 -9.59
C LYS A 112 -17.46 0.76 -8.50
N LEU A 113 -17.03 1.40 -7.43
CA LEU A 113 -17.91 1.78 -6.33
C LEU A 113 -18.77 3.00 -6.69
N LYS A 114 -20.02 3.02 -6.23
CA LYS A 114 -20.97 4.14 -6.43
C LYS A 114 -20.53 5.42 -5.74
N THR A 115 -19.85 5.28 -4.61
CA THR A 115 -19.17 6.36 -3.89
C THR A 115 -17.77 5.90 -3.52
N PRO A 116 -16.75 6.78 -3.53
CA PRO A 116 -15.44 6.43 -2.99
C PRO A 116 -15.53 5.96 -1.53
N ALA A 117 -14.78 4.91 -1.19
CA ALA A 117 -14.55 4.45 0.16
C ALA A 117 -13.70 5.46 0.93
N THR A 118 -14.01 5.62 2.22
CA THR A 118 -13.24 6.44 3.13
C THR A 118 -12.05 5.64 3.63
N ILE A 119 -10.86 5.96 3.14
CA ILE A 119 -9.62 5.25 3.53
C ILE A 119 -9.27 5.56 4.99
N ASN A 120 -9.00 4.52 5.78
CA ASN A 120 -8.62 4.58 7.19
C ASN A 120 -7.83 3.31 7.63
N SER A 121 -7.65 3.12 8.94
CA SER A 121 -6.93 1.95 9.49
C SER A 121 -7.58 0.59 9.22
N GLN A 122 -8.88 0.55 8.96
CA GLN A 122 -9.67 -0.67 8.70
C GLN A 122 -9.99 -0.85 7.22
N VAL A 123 -9.92 0.22 6.41
CA VAL A 123 -10.20 0.22 4.97
C VAL A 123 -9.08 0.92 4.22
N SER A 124 -8.28 0.18 3.46
CA SER A 124 -7.13 0.70 2.71
C SER A 124 -6.91 -0.12 1.45
N THR A 125 -6.10 0.39 0.52
CA THR A 125 -5.84 -0.23 -0.77
C THR A 125 -4.68 -1.23 -0.74
N VAL A 126 -4.67 -2.19 -1.67
CA VAL A 126 -3.56 -3.14 -1.91
C VAL A 126 -2.82 -2.84 -3.22
N CYS A 127 -1.56 -3.25 -3.21
CA CYS A 127 -0.61 -3.24 -4.32
C CYS A 127 -1.11 -3.77 -5.64
N LEU A 128 -0.94 -3.09 -6.79
CA LEU A 128 -0.86 -3.84 -8.05
C LEU A 128 0.59 -4.29 -8.30
N PRO A 129 0.81 -5.51 -8.78
CA PRO A 129 2.14 -6.08 -8.90
C PRO A 129 2.84 -5.58 -10.16
N LYS A 130 4.13 -5.24 -10.07
CA LYS A 130 4.94 -4.86 -11.26
C LYS A 130 5.47 -6.07 -12.03
N SER A 131 5.51 -7.24 -11.39
CA SER A 131 6.01 -8.48 -11.98
C SER A 131 5.34 -9.69 -11.32
N CYS A 132 5.32 -10.83 -12.02
CA CYS A 132 4.74 -12.07 -11.50
C CYS A 132 5.60 -12.63 -10.34
N PRO A 133 5.00 -13.36 -9.38
CA PRO A 133 5.76 -13.92 -8.27
C PRO A 133 6.62 -15.08 -8.78
N THR A 134 7.80 -15.25 -8.20
CA THR A 134 8.73 -16.34 -8.55
C THR A 134 8.47 -17.57 -7.67
N ALA A 135 8.86 -18.75 -8.18
CA ALA A 135 8.73 -19.99 -7.41
C ALA A 135 9.43 -19.88 -6.04
N GLY A 136 8.78 -20.36 -5.00
CA GLY A 136 9.22 -20.29 -3.61
C GLY A 136 8.78 -19.02 -2.87
N THR A 137 8.26 -18.01 -3.56
CA THR A 137 7.70 -16.79 -2.93
C THR A 137 6.58 -17.18 -1.96
N GLN A 138 6.64 -16.68 -0.73
CA GLN A 138 5.56 -16.83 0.25
C GLN A 138 4.52 -15.73 0.01
N CYS A 139 3.26 -16.13 0.01
CA CYS A 139 2.13 -15.24 -0.19
C CYS A 139 1.06 -15.52 0.85
N LEU A 140 0.30 -14.49 1.18
CA LEU A 140 -0.86 -14.56 2.05
C LEU A 140 -2.13 -14.65 1.19
N VAL A 141 -2.97 -15.63 1.49
CA VAL A 141 -4.34 -15.72 0.98
C VAL A 141 -5.30 -15.50 2.13
N SER A 142 -6.39 -14.78 1.89
CA SER A 142 -7.40 -14.51 2.91
C SER A 142 -8.81 -14.49 2.36
N GLY A 143 -9.77 -14.84 3.22
CA GLY A 143 -11.19 -14.89 2.88
C GLY A 143 -12.05 -15.52 3.97
N TRP A 144 -13.35 -15.58 3.67
CA TRP A 144 -14.40 -16.21 4.48
C TRP A 144 -14.95 -17.46 3.78
N GLY A 145 -14.12 -18.07 2.94
CA GLY A 145 -14.45 -19.31 2.26
C GLY A 145 -14.44 -20.51 3.18
N ASN A 146 -14.81 -21.63 2.58
CA ASN A 146 -15.03 -22.89 3.25
C ASN A 146 -13.74 -23.40 3.91
N ILE A 147 -13.88 -23.86 5.14
CA ILE A 147 -12.76 -24.20 6.02
C ILE A 147 -12.47 -25.69 6.12
N VAL A 148 -13.28 -26.51 5.46
CA VAL A 148 -13.15 -27.96 5.45
C VAL A 148 -13.05 -28.50 4.03
N SER A 149 -12.24 -29.53 3.82
CA SER A 149 -12.10 -30.19 2.50
C SER A 149 -13.40 -30.88 2.04
N PHE A 150 -14.32 -31.17 2.97
CA PHE A 150 -15.61 -31.81 2.71
C PHE A 150 -16.66 -31.28 3.69
N GLY A 151 -17.82 -30.85 3.18
CA GLY A 151 -18.83 -30.09 3.95
C GLY A 151 -18.69 -28.58 3.70
N GLY A 152 -19.73 -27.79 3.98
CA GLY A 152 -19.75 -26.34 3.75
C GLY A 152 -19.80 -25.58 5.07
N ILE A 153 -18.67 -25.45 5.76
CA ILE A 153 -18.56 -24.63 6.96
C ILE A 153 -17.92 -23.32 6.54
N HIS A 154 -18.66 -22.22 6.68
CA HIS A 154 -18.18 -20.89 6.35
C HIS A 154 -17.93 -20.12 7.65
N PRO A 155 -16.71 -19.58 7.85
CA PRO A 155 -16.35 -18.89 9.07
C PRO A 155 -16.91 -17.47 9.02
N ALA A 156 -17.50 -17.02 10.12
CA ALA A 156 -17.90 -15.63 10.26
C ALA A 156 -16.68 -14.69 10.29
N VAL A 157 -15.55 -15.16 10.83
CA VAL A 157 -14.34 -14.38 11.03
C VAL A 157 -13.32 -14.62 9.92
N LEU A 158 -12.65 -13.56 9.45
CA LEU A 158 -11.68 -13.62 8.36
C LEU A 158 -10.52 -14.57 8.66
N LYS A 159 -10.20 -15.43 7.69
CA LYS A 159 -9.12 -16.43 7.79
C LYS A 159 -7.98 -16.10 6.83
N CYS A 160 -6.79 -16.56 7.22
CA CYS A 160 -5.51 -16.31 6.59
C CYS A 160 -4.77 -17.63 6.34
N LEU A 161 -4.04 -17.71 5.23
CA LEU A 161 -3.15 -18.83 4.91
C LEU A 161 -1.89 -18.32 4.23
N ASP A 162 -0.73 -18.58 4.85
CA ASP A 162 0.57 -18.42 4.20
C ASP A 162 0.89 -19.64 3.34
N ALA A 163 1.14 -19.41 2.06
CA ALA A 163 1.37 -20.45 1.08
C ALA A 163 2.50 -20.10 0.10
N PRO A 164 3.34 -21.08 -0.30
CA PRO A 164 4.37 -20.88 -1.31
C PRO A 164 3.79 -20.90 -2.73
N VAL A 165 4.47 -20.19 -3.64
CA VAL A 165 4.31 -20.38 -5.09
C VAL A 165 5.12 -21.62 -5.52
N PRO A 166 4.49 -22.73 -5.95
CA PRO A 166 5.22 -23.87 -6.52
C PRO A 166 5.90 -23.49 -7.85
N SER A 167 6.79 -24.34 -8.34
CA SER A 167 7.39 -24.14 -9.67
C SER A 167 6.33 -24.24 -10.77
N ASP A 168 6.54 -23.52 -11.87
CA ASP A 168 5.65 -23.55 -13.04
C ASP A 168 5.47 -25.00 -13.56
N THR A 169 6.56 -25.77 -13.59
CA THR A 169 6.52 -27.21 -13.92
C THR A 169 5.62 -27.99 -12.96
N ALA A 170 5.72 -27.75 -11.65
CA ALA A 170 4.88 -28.46 -10.68
C ALA A 170 3.40 -28.09 -10.84
N CYS A 171 3.10 -26.81 -11.08
CA CYS A 171 1.74 -26.34 -11.35
C CYS A 171 1.15 -26.98 -12.62
N HIS A 172 1.90 -27.02 -13.72
CA HIS A 172 1.48 -27.68 -14.96
C HIS A 172 1.36 -29.21 -14.83
N ASN A 173 2.22 -29.85 -14.02
CA ASN A 173 2.11 -31.28 -13.73
C ASN A 173 0.88 -31.61 -12.88
N ALA A 174 0.52 -30.72 -11.93
CA ALA A 174 -0.70 -30.83 -11.15
C ALA A 174 -1.95 -30.70 -12.02
N TYR A 175 -1.90 -29.87 -13.07
CA TYR A 175 -3.02 -29.58 -13.96
C TYR A 175 -2.65 -29.63 -15.46
N PRO A 176 -2.39 -30.83 -16.03
CA PRO A 176 -1.92 -30.95 -17.40
C PRO A 176 -2.85 -30.30 -18.42
N GLY A 177 -2.35 -29.32 -19.17
CA GLY A 177 -3.07 -28.61 -20.23
C GLY A 177 -4.19 -27.67 -19.77
N ARG A 178 -4.32 -27.41 -18.46
CA ARG A 178 -5.39 -26.58 -17.89
C ARG A 178 -4.93 -25.25 -17.30
N ILE A 179 -3.62 -25.05 -17.12
CA ILE A 179 -3.05 -23.78 -16.66
C ILE A 179 -2.75 -22.90 -17.88
N SER A 180 -3.30 -21.68 -17.88
CA SER A 180 -3.01 -20.69 -18.91
C SER A 180 -1.84 -19.80 -18.50
N SER A 181 -1.29 -19.03 -19.44
CA SER A 181 -0.26 -18.02 -19.16
C SER A 181 -0.69 -16.96 -18.15
N ASN A 182 -2.01 -16.80 -17.95
CA ASN A 182 -2.65 -15.81 -17.09
C ASN A 182 -2.99 -16.34 -15.70
N ALA A 183 -2.65 -17.60 -15.41
CA ALA A 183 -2.88 -18.23 -14.13
C ALA A 183 -1.56 -18.72 -13.51
N PHE A 184 -1.55 -18.88 -12.19
CA PHE A 184 -0.47 -19.53 -11.46
C PHE A 184 -1.05 -20.33 -10.29
N CYS A 185 -0.28 -21.27 -9.77
CA CYS A 185 -0.67 -22.03 -8.58
C CYS A 185 -0.09 -21.40 -7.32
N LEU A 186 -0.73 -21.64 -6.19
CA LEU A 186 -0.23 -21.33 -4.85
C LEU A 186 -0.65 -22.46 -3.90
N GLY A 187 0.22 -22.88 -2.99
CA GLY A 187 -0.10 -23.90 -2.00
C GLY A 187 0.88 -25.05 -1.96
N PHE A 188 0.48 -26.08 -1.23
CA PHE A 188 1.32 -27.22 -0.89
C PHE A 188 0.93 -28.43 -1.74
N LEU A 189 1.89 -29.03 -2.44
CA LEU A 189 1.63 -30.19 -3.30
C LEU A 189 1.22 -31.42 -2.50
N GLU A 190 1.56 -31.47 -1.21
CA GLU A 190 1.17 -32.53 -0.29
C GLU A 190 -0.34 -32.49 0.03
N GLY A 191 -1.01 -31.36 -0.25
CA GLY A 191 -2.38 -31.08 0.17
C GLY A 191 -2.46 -30.66 1.64
N GLY A 192 -3.67 -30.72 2.21
CA GLY A 192 -3.92 -30.38 3.61
C GLY A 192 -4.01 -28.88 3.92
N LYS A 193 -3.62 -28.00 2.99
CA LYS A 193 -3.83 -26.55 3.08
C LYS A 193 -4.17 -25.92 1.74
N ASP A 194 -5.23 -25.11 1.69
CA ASP A 194 -5.66 -24.45 0.44
C ASP A 194 -6.72 -23.37 0.68
N SER A 195 -6.94 -22.52 -0.32
CA SER A 195 -8.17 -21.72 -0.42
C SER A 195 -9.33 -22.58 -0.92
N CYS A 196 -10.57 -22.15 -0.68
CA CYS A 196 -11.75 -22.93 -1.03
C CYS A 196 -12.98 -22.10 -1.38
N ASP A 197 -14.13 -22.75 -1.56
CA ASP A 197 -15.40 -22.14 -1.95
C ASP A 197 -15.76 -20.95 -1.05
N GLY A 198 -15.95 -19.76 -1.63
CA GLY A 198 -16.20 -18.51 -0.91
C GLY A 198 -14.96 -17.62 -0.73
N ASP A 199 -13.75 -18.15 -0.92
CA ASP A 199 -12.53 -17.32 -1.03
C ASP A 199 -12.39 -16.72 -2.45
N CYS A 200 -13.15 -17.22 -3.43
CA CYS A 200 -13.13 -16.78 -4.82
C CYS A 200 -13.21 -15.26 -4.97
N GLY A 201 -12.36 -14.69 -5.82
CA GLY A 201 -12.21 -13.23 -5.95
C GLY A 201 -11.37 -12.57 -4.87
N GLY A 202 -11.07 -13.28 -3.78
CA GLY A 202 -10.19 -12.83 -2.70
C GLY A 202 -8.73 -12.64 -3.13
N PRO A 203 -7.93 -11.94 -2.30
CA PRO A 203 -6.56 -11.58 -2.64
C PRO A 203 -5.57 -12.73 -2.45
N VAL A 204 -4.54 -12.75 -3.31
CA VAL A 204 -3.23 -13.34 -3.01
C VAL A 204 -2.22 -12.21 -2.94
N VAL A 205 -1.70 -11.93 -1.76
CA VAL A 205 -0.73 -10.86 -1.53
C VAL A 205 0.65 -11.45 -1.27
N CYS A 206 1.62 -11.13 -2.13
CA CYS A 206 3.01 -11.50 -1.92
C CYS A 206 3.83 -10.21 -1.81
N ASN A 207 4.64 -10.08 -0.76
CA ASN A 207 5.46 -8.88 -0.54
C ASN A 207 4.66 -7.55 -0.60
N GLY A 208 3.38 -7.58 -0.21
CA GLY A 208 2.51 -6.39 -0.17
C GLY A 208 1.79 -6.08 -1.50
N GLU A 209 2.12 -6.81 -2.57
CA GLU A 209 1.48 -6.68 -3.87
C GLU A 209 0.42 -7.77 -4.07
N LEU A 210 -0.74 -7.39 -4.62
CA LEU A 210 -1.78 -8.31 -5.06
C LEU A 210 -1.27 -9.09 -6.26
N GLN A 211 -0.62 -10.23 -6.06
CA GLN A 211 -0.07 -11.03 -7.15
C GLN A 211 -1.12 -11.88 -7.84
N GLY A 212 -2.21 -12.20 -7.14
CA GLY A 212 -3.26 -13.04 -7.68
C GLY A 212 -4.65 -12.78 -7.13
N VAL A 213 -5.63 -13.33 -7.83
CA VAL A 213 -7.04 -13.37 -7.47
C VAL A 213 -7.44 -14.85 -7.36
N VAL A 214 -8.03 -15.26 -6.23
CA VAL A 214 -8.54 -16.63 -6.03
C VAL A 214 -9.55 -16.97 -7.13
N SER A 215 -9.33 -18.07 -7.86
CA SER A 215 -10.10 -18.39 -9.06
C SER A 215 -10.72 -19.79 -9.03
N TRP A 216 -9.92 -20.85 -9.06
CA TRP A 216 -10.45 -22.22 -9.07
C TRP A 216 -9.45 -23.26 -8.53
N GLY A 217 -9.93 -24.48 -8.28
CA GLY A 217 -9.12 -25.64 -7.90
C GLY A 217 -9.85 -26.95 -8.24
N THR A 218 -9.15 -28.09 -8.19
CA THR A 218 -9.82 -29.40 -8.18
C THR A 218 -10.00 -29.83 -6.73
N GLY A 219 -11.20 -29.58 -6.17
CA GLY A 219 -11.42 -29.71 -4.72
C GLY A 219 -10.58 -28.69 -3.95
N CYS A 220 -10.55 -28.84 -2.62
CA CYS A 220 -9.75 -27.98 -1.76
C CYS A 220 -8.78 -28.82 -0.91
N ALA A 221 -7.51 -28.43 -0.89
CA ALA A 221 -6.46 -29.07 -0.11
C ALA A 221 -6.21 -30.55 -0.45
N LEU A 222 -6.49 -30.95 -1.70
CA LEU A 222 -6.20 -32.30 -2.17
C LEU A 222 -4.72 -32.49 -2.50
N ASN A 223 -4.21 -33.70 -2.27
CA ASN A 223 -2.83 -34.04 -2.62
C ASN A 223 -2.60 -33.88 -4.14
N GLY A 224 -1.54 -33.18 -4.50
CA GLY A 224 -1.12 -32.88 -5.87
C GLY A 224 -1.98 -31.81 -6.56
N LYS A 225 -2.87 -31.11 -5.84
CA LYS A 225 -3.81 -30.13 -6.39
C LYS A 225 -3.76 -28.81 -5.59
N PRO A 226 -2.73 -27.97 -5.82
CA PRO A 226 -2.70 -26.62 -5.23
C PRO A 226 -3.79 -25.75 -5.86
N GLY A 227 -4.27 -24.72 -5.16
CA GLY A 227 -5.21 -23.75 -5.72
C GLY A 227 -4.65 -23.03 -6.97
N VAL A 228 -5.54 -22.57 -7.84
CA VAL A 228 -5.23 -21.83 -9.08
C VAL A 228 -5.78 -20.42 -8.99
N TYR A 229 -4.93 -19.45 -9.33
CA TYR A 229 -5.16 -18.03 -9.12
C TYR A 229 -4.91 -17.29 -10.43
N THR A 230 -5.77 -16.32 -10.75
CA THR A 230 -5.56 -15.43 -11.89
C THR A 230 -4.44 -14.46 -11.55
N LYS A 231 -3.43 -14.33 -12.41
CA LYS A 231 -2.33 -13.38 -12.25
C LYS A 231 -2.87 -11.95 -12.31
N ALA A 232 -2.67 -11.15 -11.27
CA ALA A 232 -3.15 -9.77 -11.27
C ALA A 232 -2.36 -8.87 -12.24
N THR A 233 -1.16 -9.27 -12.68
CA THR A 233 -0.41 -8.62 -13.77
C THR A 233 -1.16 -8.63 -15.11
N THR A 234 -2.19 -9.47 -15.25
CA THR A 234 -3.06 -9.48 -16.44
C THR A 234 -4.00 -8.27 -16.50
N LEU A 235 -4.12 -7.50 -15.41
CA LEU A 235 -4.73 -6.17 -15.40
C LEU A 235 -3.83 -5.20 -16.17
N ASN A 236 -3.80 -5.33 -17.50
CA ASN A 236 -3.10 -4.39 -18.33
C ASN A 236 -3.89 -3.07 -18.36
N LEU A 237 -3.36 -2.04 -17.69
CA LEU A 237 -3.99 -0.73 -17.55
C LEU A 237 -4.36 -0.10 -18.91
N GLU A 238 -3.65 -0.47 -19.99
CA GLU A 238 -3.98 -0.05 -21.37
C GLU A 238 -5.35 -0.57 -21.86
N HIS A 239 -5.79 -1.75 -21.42
CA HIS A 239 -7.08 -2.34 -21.79
C HIS A 239 -8.25 -1.66 -21.06
N ILE A 240 -8.05 -1.27 -19.80
CA ILE A 240 -8.99 -0.47 -19.01
C ILE A 240 -9.17 0.92 -19.66
N GLY A 241 -8.08 1.46 -20.22
CA GLY A 241 -8.04 2.69 -21.01
C GLY A 241 -8.80 2.66 -22.33
N LYS A 242 -8.66 1.58 -23.10
CA LYS A 242 -9.17 1.49 -24.49
C LYS A 242 -10.67 1.24 -24.59
N PHE A 243 -11.30 0.52 -23.66
CA PHE A 243 -12.69 0.07 -23.82
C PHE A 243 -13.74 0.94 -23.13
N TYR A 244 -13.37 1.80 -22.17
CA TYR A 244 -14.36 2.40 -21.27
C TYR A 244 -14.33 3.93 -21.16
N GLY A 245 -13.67 4.61 -22.12
CA GLY A 245 -13.79 6.05 -22.38
C GLY A 245 -12.51 6.87 -22.11
N PRO A 246 -12.39 8.09 -22.67
CA PRO A 246 -11.17 8.92 -22.65
C PRO A 246 -10.69 9.38 -21.26
N HIS A 247 -11.35 8.94 -20.18
CA HIS A 247 -11.00 9.29 -18.80
C HIS A 247 -9.90 8.42 -18.18
N VAL A 248 -9.45 7.36 -18.85
CA VAL A 248 -8.36 6.50 -18.36
C VAL A 248 -7.06 6.69 -19.18
N SER A 249 -7.11 7.33 -20.35
CA SER A 249 -5.95 7.42 -21.26
C SER A 249 -5.37 8.84 -21.46
N GLN A 250 -5.85 9.86 -20.75
CA GLN A 250 -5.24 11.22 -20.80
C GLN A 250 -4.40 11.58 -19.57
N GLN A 251 -4.38 10.73 -18.54
CA GLN A 251 -3.42 10.84 -17.46
C GLN A 251 -2.14 10.12 -17.87
N GLY A 252 -1.15 10.88 -18.32
CA GLY A 252 0.24 10.44 -18.39
C GLY A 252 0.88 10.20 -17.02
N HIS A 253 0.11 9.68 -16.07
CA HIS A 253 0.57 9.11 -14.82
C HIS A 253 0.42 7.60 -14.97
N ILE A 254 1.54 6.92 -15.04
CA ILE A 254 1.63 5.50 -14.72
C ILE A 254 1.03 5.41 -13.31
N PHE A 255 -0.19 4.89 -13.19
CA PHE A 255 -0.80 4.59 -11.90
C PHE A 255 0.01 3.44 -11.28
N GLU A 256 1.09 3.79 -10.60
CA GLU A 256 1.67 2.91 -9.60
C GLU A 256 0.69 2.86 -8.43
N ALA A 257 -0.27 1.94 -8.49
CA ALA A 257 -0.83 1.39 -7.27
C ALA A 257 0.33 0.60 -6.61
N GLY A 258 1.11 1.28 -5.76
CA GLY A 258 2.19 0.72 -4.92
C GLY A 258 1.86 0.84 -3.42
N CYS A 259 1.96 -0.27 -2.68
CA CYS A 259 1.67 -0.48 -1.26
C CYS A 259 2.53 -1.70 -0.90
N GLU A 260 3.37 -1.59 0.12
CA GLU A 260 4.30 -2.62 0.52
C GLU A 260 4.20 -2.92 2.01
N VAL A 261 4.56 -4.13 2.40
CA VAL A 261 4.39 -4.82 3.71
C VAL A 261 4.67 -4.02 5.00
N ALA A 262 3.91 -4.32 6.07
CA ALA A 262 3.89 -3.62 7.35
C ALA A 262 4.83 -4.27 8.38
N PHE A 263 5.68 -3.46 9.01
CA PHE A 263 6.32 -3.76 10.30
C PHE A 263 6.04 -2.59 11.26
N PRO A 264 5.90 -2.88 12.57
CA PRO A 264 4.88 -2.28 13.46
C PRO A 264 5.13 -0.80 13.75
N ILE A 265 4.08 0.00 13.83
CA ILE A 265 4.05 1.39 14.35
C ILE A 265 4.11 1.30 15.89
N ASP A 266 4.69 2.30 16.56
CA ASP A 266 4.58 2.41 18.02
C ASP A 266 3.13 2.76 18.39
N ASP A 267 2.65 2.40 19.58
CA ASP A 267 1.25 2.53 20.02
C ASP A 267 0.71 3.99 19.97
N ASP A 268 1.61 4.96 19.76
CA ASP A 268 1.39 6.40 19.69
C ASP A 268 1.21 6.96 18.26
N ASP A 269 1.09 6.12 17.22
CA ASP A 269 0.86 6.58 15.84
C ASP A 269 2.00 7.43 15.23
N LYS A 270 3.21 7.33 15.78
CA LYS A 270 4.39 8.09 15.34
C LYS A 270 5.27 7.29 14.37
N ILE A 271 6.04 8.01 13.55
CA ILE A 271 7.19 7.42 12.85
C ILE A 271 8.11 6.80 13.93
N ILE A 272 8.43 5.50 13.88
CA ILE A 272 9.46 4.94 14.77
C ILE A 272 10.77 5.70 14.56
N GLY A 273 11.18 6.46 15.59
CA GLY A 273 12.35 7.36 15.57
C GLY A 273 12.03 8.81 15.18
N GLY A 274 10.86 9.07 14.61
CA GLY A 274 10.35 10.41 14.35
C GLY A 274 9.37 10.88 15.42
N TYR A 275 9.04 12.16 15.34
CA TYR A 275 8.20 12.82 16.33
C TYR A 275 7.29 13.83 15.64
N THR A 276 6.11 14.06 16.23
CA THR A 276 5.32 15.23 15.88
C THR A 276 6.08 16.45 16.35
N HIS A 277 6.44 17.31 15.41
CA HIS A 277 7.24 18.48 15.73
C HIS A 277 6.43 19.45 16.57
N GLN A 278 7.07 20.22 17.46
CA GLN A 278 6.36 21.28 18.18
C GLN A 278 5.77 22.30 17.20
N LYS A 279 4.59 22.81 17.53
CA LYS A 279 3.95 23.89 16.79
C LYS A 279 4.88 25.11 16.74
N ASN A 280 5.04 25.70 15.55
CA ASN A 280 5.81 26.93 15.25
C ASN A 280 7.34 26.82 15.09
N SER A 281 7.95 25.65 15.20
CA SER A 281 9.42 25.56 15.21
C SER A 281 10.07 25.28 13.84
N LEU A 282 9.28 25.07 12.78
CA LEU A 282 9.77 24.93 11.40
C LEU A 282 9.11 25.96 10.47
N PRO A 283 9.45 27.26 10.59
CA PRO A 283 8.76 28.33 9.90
C PRO A 283 8.97 28.34 8.38
N TYR A 284 9.94 27.58 7.87
CA TYR A 284 10.23 27.42 6.45
C TYR A 284 9.44 26.29 5.77
N GLN A 285 8.68 25.50 6.53
CA GLN A 285 7.90 24.40 5.99
C GLN A 285 6.69 24.92 5.22
N VAL A 286 6.40 24.28 4.09
CA VAL A 286 5.32 24.66 3.17
C VAL A 286 4.51 23.43 2.79
N SER A 287 3.19 23.58 2.66
CA SER A 287 2.35 22.59 1.98
C SER A 287 1.78 23.16 0.68
N GLN A 288 1.43 22.29 -0.25
CA GLN A 288 0.88 22.66 -1.54
C GLN A 288 -0.51 22.03 -1.68
N ASN A 289 -1.49 22.84 -2.06
CA ASN A 289 -2.84 22.41 -2.38
C ASN A 289 -3.08 22.61 -3.88
N THR A 290 -3.39 21.54 -4.59
CA THR A 290 -3.57 21.56 -6.06
C THR A 290 -5.01 21.72 -6.51
N GLY A 291 -5.97 21.89 -5.58
CA GLY A 291 -7.38 22.15 -5.88
C GLY A 291 -8.11 20.93 -6.46
N GLY A 292 -9.03 20.36 -5.68
CA GLY A 292 -9.92 19.31 -6.17
C GLY A 292 -11.01 19.88 -7.10
N PHE A 293 -11.20 19.21 -8.24
CA PHE A 293 -12.41 19.24 -9.08
C PHE A 293 -12.75 20.61 -9.75
N LEU A 294 -12.51 20.68 -11.07
CA LEU A 294 -13.07 21.65 -12.03
C LEU A 294 -12.55 23.10 -12.01
N ILE A 295 -11.29 23.38 -12.38
CA ILE A 295 -10.95 24.59 -13.16
C ILE A 295 -9.75 24.26 -14.07
N THR A 296 -9.86 24.62 -15.34
CA THR A 296 -8.78 24.59 -16.32
C THR A 296 -7.56 25.42 -15.85
N ASP A 297 -6.38 24.81 -15.95
CA ASP A 297 -5.01 25.33 -15.73
C ASP A 297 -4.43 25.36 -14.29
N HIS A 298 -3.53 24.39 -14.01
CA HIS A 298 -2.26 24.50 -13.25
C HIS A 298 -2.17 25.43 -12.00
N GLN A 299 -3.20 25.55 -11.17
CA GLN A 299 -3.13 26.40 -9.96
C GLN A 299 -2.65 25.59 -8.73
N ILE A 300 -1.36 25.75 -8.38
CA ILE A 300 -0.85 25.37 -7.06
C ILE A 300 -1.13 26.51 -6.07
N GLN A 301 -1.85 26.24 -4.99
CA GLN A 301 -1.94 27.11 -3.84
C GLN A 301 -0.87 26.74 -2.81
N VAL A 302 0.02 27.67 -2.52
CA VAL A 302 1.08 27.52 -1.51
C VAL A 302 0.54 27.91 -0.14
N ARG A 303 0.66 27.02 0.84
CA ARG A 303 0.22 27.25 2.21
C ARG A 303 1.43 27.31 3.14
N LEU A 304 1.61 28.45 3.80
CA LEU A 304 2.74 28.76 4.68
C LEU A 304 2.28 28.82 6.13
N GLY A 305 3.14 28.42 7.07
CA GLY A 305 2.85 28.50 8.51
C GLY A 305 1.90 27.42 9.04
N GLU A 306 1.64 26.41 8.21
CA GLU A 306 0.84 25.23 8.53
C GLU A 306 1.56 24.34 9.55
N HIS A 307 0.84 23.87 10.56
CA HIS A 307 1.28 22.74 11.39
C HIS A 307 0.25 21.60 11.32
N ASN A 308 -1.05 21.92 11.33
CA ASN A 308 -2.12 20.98 11.01
C ASN A 308 -2.78 21.28 9.64
N ILE A 309 -2.51 20.48 8.61
CA ILE A 309 -3.02 20.73 7.24
C ILE A 309 -4.55 20.67 7.09
N HIS A 310 -5.26 20.20 8.11
CA HIS A 310 -6.72 20.13 8.15
C HIS A 310 -7.36 21.18 9.07
N ALA A 311 -6.57 22.05 9.71
CA ALA A 311 -7.08 23.07 10.61
C ALA A 311 -6.38 24.42 10.39
N THR A 312 -7.16 25.50 10.33
CA THR A 312 -6.61 26.86 10.33
C THR A 312 -6.30 27.29 11.76
N GLU A 313 -5.01 27.52 12.07
CA GLU A 313 -4.48 27.84 13.39
C GLU A 313 -4.18 29.34 13.57
N GLY A 314 -4.69 30.15 12.64
CA GLY A 314 -4.86 31.61 12.71
C GLY A 314 -3.70 32.43 12.18
N ASN A 315 -2.69 31.81 11.57
CA ASN A 315 -1.47 32.49 11.09
C ASN A 315 -0.97 31.95 9.74
N GLU A 316 -1.76 31.06 9.13
CA GLU A 316 -1.48 30.47 7.83
C GLU A 316 -1.60 31.54 6.74
N GLN A 317 -0.73 31.45 5.74
CA GLN A 317 -0.83 32.27 4.54
C GLN A 317 -1.07 31.36 3.35
N PHE A 318 -2.19 31.57 2.67
CA PHE A 318 -2.57 30.88 1.44
C PHE A 318 -2.29 31.80 0.27
N ILE A 319 -1.30 31.45 -0.55
CA ILE A 319 -0.84 32.28 -1.67
C ILE A 319 -0.77 31.42 -2.92
N ASP A 320 -1.52 31.78 -3.96
CA ASP A 320 -1.48 31.06 -5.22
C ASP A 320 -0.10 31.22 -5.90
N ALA A 321 0.29 30.21 -6.67
CA ALA A 321 1.42 30.30 -7.57
C ALA A 321 1.12 31.29 -8.71
N ALA A 322 1.98 32.30 -8.88
CA ALA A 322 2.04 33.09 -10.10
C ALA A 322 2.73 32.33 -11.24
N LYS A 323 3.72 31.49 -10.92
CA LYS A 323 4.44 30.69 -11.91
C LYS A 323 4.99 29.42 -11.28
N ILE A 324 4.93 28.33 -12.04
CA ILE A 324 5.54 27.04 -11.69
C ILE A 324 6.64 26.81 -12.72
N ILE A 325 7.88 26.64 -12.27
CA ILE A 325 9.07 26.58 -13.13
C ILE A 325 9.83 25.29 -12.83
N PRO A 326 9.47 24.17 -13.47
CA PRO A 326 10.26 22.95 -13.43
C PRO A 326 11.65 23.17 -14.01
N HIS A 327 12.66 22.47 -13.51
CA HIS A 327 13.98 22.51 -14.10
C HIS A 327 13.92 22.09 -15.58
N PRO A 328 14.55 22.82 -16.51
CA PRO A 328 14.41 22.57 -17.96
C PRO A 328 14.96 21.21 -18.42
N LYS A 329 15.83 20.60 -17.60
CA LYS A 329 16.38 19.25 -17.85
C LYS A 329 15.66 18.16 -17.05
N TYR A 330 14.50 18.44 -16.46
CA TYR A 330 13.73 17.43 -15.75
C TYR A 330 13.41 16.24 -16.68
N ASN A 331 13.75 15.04 -16.22
CA ASN A 331 13.47 13.80 -16.93
C ASN A 331 12.46 12.97 -16.15
N ARG A 332 11.24 12.87 -16.68
CA ARG A 332 10.14 12.13 -16.05
C ARG A 332 10.37 10.62 -15.91
N ASN A 333 11.28 10.03 -16.69
CA ASN A 333 11.51 8.59 -16.67
C ASN A 333 12.55 8.20 -15.61
N THR A 334 13.52 9.07 -15.36
CA THR A 334 14.60 8.82 -14.39
C THR A 334 14.46 9.66 -13.13
N PHE A 335 13.53 10.61 -13.11
CA PHE A 335 13.42 11.68 -12.10
C PHE A 335 14.70 12.53 -11.97
N ASP A 336 15.56 12.55 -12.99
CA ASP A 336 16.74 13.39 -12.98
C ASP A 336 16.32 14.86 -13.11
N ASN A 337 16.91 15.73 -12.29
CA ASN A 337 16.52 17.14 -12.18
C ASN A 337 15.07 17.36 -11.72
N ASP A 338 14.58 16.51 -10.83
CA ASP A 338 13.28 16.65 -10.18
C ASP A 338 13.28 17.75 -9.12
N ILE A 339 13.33 19.00 -9.60
CA ILE A 339 13.29 20.20 -8.79
C ILE A 339 12.54 21.29 -9.56
N MET A 340 11.78 22.11 -8.85
CA MET A 340 11.06 23.25 -9.44
C MET A 340 11.06 24.45 -8.51
N LEU A 341 10.90 25.64 -9.10
CA LEU A 341 10.62 26.87 -8.37
C LEU A 341 9.16 27.26 -8.53
N ILE A 342 8.54 27.68 -7.43
CA ILE A 342 7.19 28.25 -7.43
C ILE A 342 7.31 29.73 -7.08
N LYS A 343 6.98 30.60 -8.03
CA LYS A 343 6.86 32.03 -7.78
C LYS A 343 5.50 32.32 -7.17
N LEU A 344 5.48 32.92 -5.98
CA LEU A 344 4.25 33.33 -5.31
C LEU A 344 3.60 34.53 -6.01
N LYS A 345 2.25 34.55 -6.06
CA LYS A 345 1.47 35.66 -6.63
C LYS A 345 1.57 36.95 -5.83
N SER A 346 1.82 36.84 -4.53
CA SER A 346 2.17 37.96 -3.66
C SER A 346 3.30 37.57 -2.72
N PRO A 347 4.15 38.51 -2.26
CA PRO A 347 5.17 38.23 -1.25
C PRO A 347 4.55 37.65 0.03
N ALA A 348 5.19 36.64 0.60
CA ALA A 348 4.83 36.11 1.91
C ALA A 348 5.23 37.11 3.02
N THR A 349 4.39 37.24 4.03
CA THR A 349 4.69 38.02 5.23
C THR A 349 5.53 37.17 6.19
N ILE A 350 6.80 37.52 6.37
CA ILE A 350 7.68 36.81 7.29
C ILE A 350 7.29 37.12 8.74
N ASN A 351 7.12 36.08 9.55
CA ASN A 351 6.74 36.17 10.96
C ASN A 351 7.26 34.94 11.74
N ALA A 352 6.82 34.77 12.99
CA ALA A 352 7.27 33.66 13.84
C ALA A 352 6.93 32.26 13.29
N ARG A 353 5.97 32.14 12.36
CA ARG A 353 5.53 30.87 11.75
C ARG A 353 5.85 30.75 10.26
N VAL A 354 6.22 31.85 9.60
CA VAL A 354 6.58 31.87 8.17
C VAL A 354 7.95 32.51 8.04
N GLY A 355 8.93 31.74 7.59
CA GLY A 355 10.33 32.11 7.52
C GLY A 355 11.01 31.52 6.28
N THR A 356 12.21 31.99 5.99
CA THR A 356 13.03 31.47 4.90
C THR A 356 14.01 30.41 5.42
N ILE A 357 14.44 29.52 4.53
CA ILE A 357 15.57 28.61 4.77
C ILE A 357 16.75 29.02 3.88
N VAL A 358 17.97 28.85 4.40
CA VAL A 358 19.19 29.24 3.70
C VAL A 358 19.54 28.18 2.65
N LEU A 359 19.91 28.61 1.44
CA LEU A 359 20.44 27.71 0.42
C LEU A 359 21.86 27.24 0.80
N PRO A 360 22.24 26.00 0.45
CA PRO A 360 23.49 25.42 0.89
C PRO A 360 24.68 26.07 0.17
N THR A 361 25.82 26.18 0.85
CA THR A 361 27.08 26.66 0.26
C THR A 361 27.94 25.53 -0.31
N SER A 362 27.61 24.28 0.04
CA SER A 362 28.27 23.07 -0.44
C SER A 362 27.31 21.88 -0.39
N CYS A 363 27.67 20.79 -1.05
CA CYS A 363 26.86 19.57 -1.01
C CYS A 363 26.89 18.90 0.38
N PRO A 364 25.81 18.19 0.76
CA PRO A 364 25.77 17.52 2.06
C PRO A 364 26.87 16.47 2.16
N SER A 365 27.53 16.41 3.32
CA SER A 365 28.57 15.40 3.58
C SER A 365 27.95 14.07 3.99
N THR A 366 28.53 12.95 3.55
CA THR A 366 28.15 11.61 4.02
C THR A 366 28.15 11.56 5.55
N GLY A 367 27.09 11.00 6.13
CA GLY A 367 26.89 10.87 7.58
C GLY A 367 26.36 12.13 8.26
N ALA A 368 26.26 13.27 7.58
CA ALA A 368 25.66 14.48 8.13
C ALA A 368 24.21 14.20 8.55
N GLN A 369 23.86 14.56 9.79
CA GLN A 369 22.49 14.45 10.28
C GLN A 369 21.65 15.59 9.74
N CYS A 370 20.52 15.25 9.15
CA CYS A 370 19.62 16.18 8.53
C CYS A 370 18.20 15.95 9.04
N LEU A 371 17.51 17.05 9.31
CA LEU A 371 16.09 17.05 9.63
C LEU A 371 15.30 16.91 8.32
N VAL A 372 14.39 15.96 8.30
CA VAL A 372 13.40 15.79 7.24
C VAL A 372 12.03 15.97 7.84
N SER A 373 11.17 16.72 7.15
CA SER A 373 9.88 17.14 7.69
C SER A 373 8.79 17.24 6.62
N GLY A 374 7.53 16.94 7.00
CA GLY A 374 6.37 17.07 6.14
C GLY A 374 5.11 16.33 6.65
N TRP A 375 4.13 16.17 5.76
CA TRP A 375 2.85 15.47 6.00
C TRP A 375 2.64 14.24 5.10
N GLY A 376 3.73 13.67 4.60
CA GLY A 376 3.71 12.47 3.77
C GLY A 376 3.24 11.22 4.53
N ASN A 377 2.99 10.15 3.76
CA ASN A 377 2.49 8.89 4.29
C ASN A 377 3.38 8.33 5.41
N THR A 378 2.76 7.90 6.50
CA THR A 378 3.42 7.36 7.70
C THR A 378 3.33 5.85 7.82
N LEU A 379 2.55 5.18 6.95
CA LEU A 379 2.48 3.73 6.89
C LEU A 379 3.43 3.18 5.84
N SER A 380 3.92 1.97 6.05
CA SER A 380 4.59 1.23 4.98
C SER A 380 3.57 0.52 4.06
N VAL A 381 2.50 -0.06 4.63
CA VAL A 381 1.32 -0.57 3.91
C VAL A 381 0.18 0.42 4.01
N GLY A 382 -0.45 0.76 2.89
CA GLY A 382 -1.61 1.63 2.87
C GLY A 382 -1.23 3.10 3.05
N VAL A 383 -2.22 3.94 3.33
CA VAL A 383 -2.06 5.39 3.37
C VAL A 383 -2.56 5.95 4.70
N LYS A 384 -1.65 6.54 5.48
CA LYS A 384 -1.96 7.44 6.61
C LYS A 384 -1.21 8.72 6.42
N LEU A 385 -1.91 9.73 5.93
CA LEU A 385 -1.41 11.09 5.81
C LEU A 385 -1.67 11.81 7.14
N PRO A 386 -0.65 12.06 7.98
CA PRO A 386 -0.83 12.73 9.24
C PRO A 386 -1.29 14.17 8.98
N SER A 387 -2.28 14.61 9.75
CA SER A 387 -2.71 16.00 9.73
C SER A 387 -1.64 16.92 10.32
N LEU A 388 -0.88 16.43 11.29
CA LEU A 388 0.19 17.16 11.97
C LEU A 388 1.55 16.95 11.30
N LEU A 389 2.37 18.02 11.30
CA LEU A 389 3.72 17.99 10.73
C LEU A 389 4.60 16.98 11.45
N GLN A 390 5.09 16.00 10.70
CA GLN A 390 6.00 14.97 11.20
C GLN A 390 7.44 15.32 10.87
N CYS A 391 8.36 14.90 11.73
CA CYS A 391 9.78 15.17 11.61
C CYS A 391 10.64 13.97 11.99
N MET A 392 11.83 13.90 11.40
CA MET A 392 12.83 12.92 11.77
C MET A 392 14.24 13.37 11.36
N ASP A 393 15.21 13.08 12.22
CA ASP A 393 16.63 13.23 11.91
C ASP A 393 17.15 11.96 11.24
N ALA A 394 17.86 12.11 10.11
CA ALA A 394 18.47 11.00 9.40
C ALA A 394 19.82 11.37 8.77
N PRO A 395 20.76 10.40 8.68
CA PRO A 395 22.04 10.62 8.01
C PRO A 395 21.90 10.70 6.51
N VAL A 396 22.76 11.53 5.91
CA VAL A 396 23.09 11.45 4.48
C VAL A 396 23.89 10.17 4.23
N LEU A 397 23.47 9.39 3.24
CA LEU A 397 24.16 8.16 2.87
C LEU A 397 25.27 8.43 1.87
N SER A 398 26.28 7.54 1.85
CA SER A 398 27.30 7.60 0.81
C SER A 398 26.69 7.28 -0.56
N ASP A 399 27.32 7.79 -1.63
CA ASP A 399 26.92 7.46 -2.99
C ASP A 399 26.92 5.94 -3.21
N THR A 400 27.90 5.21 -2.68
CA THR A 400 27.98 3.75 -2.76
C THR A 400 26.75 3.08 -2.14
N GLU A 401 26.31 3.52 -0.97
CA GLU A 401 25.13 2.96 -0.29
C GLU A 401 23.84 3.30 -1.05
N CYS A 402 23.75 4.53 -1.56
CA CYS A 402 22.61 4.99 -2.36
C CYS A 402 22.46 4.18 -3.66
N HIS A 403 23.56 4.00 -4.41
CA HIS A 403 23.56 3.20 -5.64
C HIS A 403 23.38 1.71 -5.36
N LYS A 404 23.85 1.21 -4.22
CA LYS A 404 23.59 -0.17 -3.79
C LYS A 404 22.11 -0.39 -3.50
N ALA A 405 21.44 0.59 -2.90
CA ALA A 405 20.00 0.54 -2.65
C ALA A 405 19.17 0.63 -3.95
N TYR A 406 19.66 1.38 -4.94
CA TYR A 406 18.99 1.63 -6.21
C TYR A 406 19.92 1.44 -7.42
N PRO A 407 20.25 0.19 -7.79
CA PRO A 407 21.22 -0.09 -8.84
C PRO A 407 20.81 0.47 -10.20
N GLY A 408 21.56 1.44 -10.72
CA GLY A 408 21.35 2.03 -12.04
C GLY A 408 20.32 3.16 -12.12
N GLU A 409 19.72 3.55 -10.99
CA GLU A 409 18.64 4.55 -10.96
C GLU A 409 19.06 5.90 -10.38
N ILE A 410 20.13 5.92 -9.57
CA ILE A 410 20.65 7.15 -8.96
C ILE A 410 21.51 7.93 -9.96
N THR A 411 21.24 9.22 -10.09
CA THR A 411 22.07 10.14 -10.88
C THR A 411 22.98 10.99 -9.99
N SER A 412 23.93 11.71 -10.58
CA SER A 412 24.80 12.65 -9.85
C SER A 412 24.04 13.81 -9.18
N ASN A 413 22.81 14.07 -9.63
CA ASN A 413 21.91 15.08 -9.12
C ASN A 413 21.02 14.61 -7.97
N MET A 414 21.17 13.35 -7.56
CA MET A 414 20.42 12.76 -6.47
C MET A 414 21.35 12.44 -5.30
N PHE A 415 20.77 12.35 -4.11
CA PHE A 415 21.42 11.76 -2.95
C PHE A 415 20.39 11.06 -2.07
N CYS A 416 20.88 10.14 -1.25
CA CYS A 416 20.04 9.41 -0.32
C CYS A 416 20.18 9.93 1.11
N VAL A 417 19.06 10.00 1.81
CA VAL A 417 19.02 10.22 3.27
C VAL A 417 18.26 9.06 3.90
N GLY A 418 18.76 8.52 5.01
CA GLY A 418 18.21 7.34 5.67
C GLY A 418 19.28 6.57 6.46
N PHE A 419 19.04 5.31 6.79
CA PHE A 419 19.94 4.48 7.61
C PHE A 419 20.37 3.19 6.88
N VAL A 420 21.57 2.62 7.20
CA VAL A 420 22.22 1.48 6.45
C VAL A 420 22.80 0.29 7.29
N VAL A 421 22.84 0.28 8.64
CA VAL A 421 23.43 -0.85 9.47
C VAL A 421 22.53 -1.96 10.12
N GLY A 422 22.80 -3.25 9.76
CA GLY A 422 22.22 -4.55 10.17
C GLY A 422 20.97 -4.68 11.06
N GLY A 423 19.96 -5.44 10.62
CA GLY A 423 18.84 -5.86 11.47
C GLY A 423 17.71 -4.83 11.65
N GLY A 424 17.29 -4.19 10.55
CA GLY A 424 16.07 -3.37 10.49
C GLY A 424 16.37 -1.88 10.28
N TRP A 425 15.97 -1.33 9.12
CA TRP A 425 16.01 0.11 8.89
C TRP A 425 14.78 0.77 9.50
N LYS A 426 15.01 1.77 10.33
CA LYS A 426 13.96 2.67 10.81
C LYS A 426 13.88 3.84 9.85
N ARG A 427 12.80 3.80 9.04
CA ARG A 427 11.92 4.87 8.53
C ARG A 427 12.55 6.19 8.12
N LEU A 428 12.17 6.74 6.97
CA LEU A 428 12.13 8.16 6.57
C LEU A 428 10.96 8.17 5.55
N PHE A 429 9.94 9.02 5.65
CA PHE A 429 9.82 10.37 5.10
C PHE A 429 8.66 11.10 5.76
N PRO A 430 8.66 12.42 5.63
CA PRO A 430 7.52 12.96 4.89
C PRO A 430 7.91 14.08 3.91
N GLY A 431 7.46 13.97 2.65
CA GLY A 431 7.07 15.02 1.68
C GLY A 431 7.69 16.43 1.64
N GLY A 432 8.86 16.70 2.21
CA GLY A 432 9.36 18.07 2.36
C GLY A 432 10.88 18.22 2.32
N PRO A 433 11.42 19.31 2.90
CA PRO A 433 12.83 19.68 2.78
C PRO A 433 13.72 18.75 3.62
N VAL A 434 14.94 18.53 3.12
CA VAL A 434 16.05 18.00 3.91
C VAL A 434 16.92 19.16 4.35
N VAL A 435 16.94 19.42 5.65
CA VAL A 435 17.69 20.53 6.25
C VAL A 435 18.83 19.98 7.09
N CYS A 436 20.06 20.27 6.69
CA CYS A 436 21.26 19.91 7.45
C CYS A 436 21.95 21.20 7.89
N ASN A 437 22.31 21.32 9.17
CA ASN A 437 22.99 22.52 9.71
C ASN A 437 22.27 23.85 9.35
N GLY A 438 20.94 23.85 9.29
CA GLY A 438 20.14 25.02 8.94
C GLY A 438 20.14 25.40 7.45
N GLN A 439 20.66 24.54 6.56
CA GLN A 439 20.68 24.75 5.11
C GLN A 439 19.83 23.71 4.37
N LEU A 440 19.16 24.13 3.30
CA LEU A 440 18.31 23.27 2.47
C LEU A 440 19.15 22.42 1.51
N HIS A 441 19.50 21.20 1.89
CA HIS A 441 20.33 20.32 1.05
C HIS A 441 19.54 19.46 0.08
N GLY A 442 18.26 19.20 0.35
CA GLY A 442 17.43 18.31 -0.46
C GLY A 442 15.98 18.74 -0.58
N VAL A 443 15.40 18.44 -1.73
CA VAL A 443 13.95 18.44 -1.96
C VAL A 443 13.55 17.00 -2.26
N VAL A 444 12.48 16.52 -1.61
CA VAL A 444 11.99 15.15 -1.85
C VAL A 444 11.71 14.93 -3.33
N SER A 445 12.15 13.80 -3.86
CA SER A 445 11.97 13.45 -5.27
C SER A 445 11.21 12.14 -5.40
N TRP A 446 11.84 11.01 -5.05
CA TRP A 446 11.21 9.70 -5.17
C TRP A 446 11.75 8.69 -4.15
N GLY A 447 11.11 7.53 -4.10
CA GLY A 447 11.51 6.37 -3.31
C GLY A 447 10.66 5.17 -3.67
N TYR A 448 11.14 3.97 -3.37
CA TYR A 448 10.32 2.76 -3.52
C TYR A 448 9.54 2.55 -2.23
N GLY A 449 8.22 2.63 -2.34
CA GLY A 449 7.30 2.54 -1.22
C GLY A 449 7.54 3.55 -0.11
N CYS A 450 6.81 3.36 0.97
CA CYS A 450 7.00 4.12 2.20
C CYS A 450 7.78 3.27 3.20
N ALA A 451 8.98 3.73 3.59
CA ALA A 451 9.82 3.08 4.61
C ALA A 451 10.23 1.62 4.29
N LEU A 452 10.43 1.30 3.02
CA LEU A 452 10.92 -0.01 2.61
C LEU A 452 12.32 -0.34 3.14
N LYS A 453 12.50 -1.60 3.52
CA LYS A 453 13.80 -2.09 3.96
C LYS A 453 14.81 -2.04 2.80
N GLY A 454 15.87 -1.26 2.97
CA GLY A 454 16.98 -1.15 2.03
C GLY A 454 16.76 -0.10 0.94
N LYS A 455 15.72 0.72 1.09
CA LYS A 455 15.28 1.72 0.12
C LYS A 455 15.18 3.08 0.83
N PRO A 456 16.31 3.80 0.98
CA PRO A 456 16.36 5.13 1.58
C PRO A 456 15.71 6.16 0.66
N GLY A 457 15.52 7.39 1.13
CA GLY A 457 14.83 8.39 0.32
C GLY A 457 15.72 9.02 -0.67
N VAL A 458 15.21 9.26 -1.87
CA VAL A 458 15.95 9.93 -2.91
C VAL A 458 15.49 11.37 -3.02
N TYR A 459 16.45 12.28 -2.95
CA TYR A 459 16.24 13.72 -2.93
C TYR A 459 17.02 14.38 -4.06
N ALA A 460 16.43 15.41 -4.66
CA ALA A 460 17.15 16.30 -5.54
C ALA A 460 18.24 17.04 -4.76
N LYS A 461 19.48 16.93 -5.20
CA LYS A 461 20.68 17.46 -4.55
C LYS A 461 20.81 18.96 -4.80
N VAL A 462 20.25 19.80 -3.91
CA VAL A 462 20.05 21.24 -4.12
C VAL A 462 21.33 22.01 -4.45
N CYS A 463 22.49 21.60 -3.91
CA CYS A 463 23.78 22.22 -4.23
C CYS A 463 24.13 22.20 -5.74
N ASN A 464 23.59 21.24 -6.51
CA ASN A 464 23.81 21.17 -7.96
C ASN A 464 22.98 22.20 -8.75
N TYR A 465 22.05 22.90 -8.09
CA TYR A 465 21.05 23.75 -8.73
C TYR A 465 21.17 25.23 -8.34
N LEU A 466 22.20 25.63 -7.59
CA LEU A 466 22.31 26.99 -7.03
C LEU A 466 22.32 28.06 -8.12
N ASP A 467 23.10 27.87 -9.18
CA ASP A 467 23.17 28.81 -10.31
C ASP A 467 21.81 28.92 -11.01
N TRP A 468 21.19 27.77 -11.34
CA TRP A 468 19.86 27.74 -11.96
C TRP A 468 18.80 28.42 -11.08
N ILE A 469 18.83 28.20 -9.76
CA ILE A 469 17.90 28.84 -8.82
C ILE A 469 18.08 30.36 -8.87
N GLN A 470 19.32 30.85 -8.76
CA GLN A 470 19.60 32.30 -8.76
C GLN A 470 19.25 32.97 -10.09
N GLU A 471 19.61 32.36 -11.21
CA GLU A 471 19.28 32.85 -12.55
C GLU A 471 17.76 32.89 -12.77
N THR A 472 17.07 31.81 -12.38
CA THR A 472 15.62 31.72 -12.53
C THR A 472 14.90 32.72 -11.63
N MET A 473 15.33 32.92 -10.39
CA MET A 473 14.81 33.96 -9.49
C MET A 473 15.07 35.37 -10.03
N SER A 474 16.22 35.61 -10.66
CA SER A 474 16.54 36.93 -11.23
C SER A 474 15.74 37.23 -12.50
N ALA A 475 15.39 36.18 -13.27
CA ALA A 475 14.65 36.30 -14.52
C ALA A 475 13.13 36.38 -14.36
N ASN A 476 12.60 36.22 -13.14
CA ASN A 476 11.16 36.19 -12.87
C ASN A 476 10.80 37.11 -11.72
#